data_AF-A0A4V1IXX5-F1
#
_entry.id   AF-A0A4V1IXX5-F1
#
_cell.length_a   1.000
_cell.length_b   1.000
_cell.length_c   1.000
_cell.angle_alpha   90.00
_cell.angle_beta   90.00
_cell.angle_gamma   90.00
#
_symmetry.space_group_name_H-M   'P 1'
#
loop_
_entity.id
_entity.type
_entity.pdbx_description
1 polymer ?
#
loop_
_entity_poly.entity_id
_entity_poly.type
_entity_poly.pdbx_seq_one_letter_code
_entity_poly.pdbx_strand_id
1 'polypeptide(L)'
;DYEVVLSKLDESIRKAELRLADIRLRERKYTIVSLIYTAFGYAVYVASYLLYLRRPGQDTPSQWIAKVAPLVLIPVFIYFLKSFIRFWFTRKQVSEEGHLTHLRAEQKTKVEELKKKTAYYSTRNLLERYDPVTRSTISDGSSSGDGSGKGRRPQSAGKDGGPSAYPGGPPSPTQMTSPPERQWYDKLVDLIVGEEAVNAETHKYALICGRCYAHNGLVLPDEIETIQYTCPKCNYFNPSRK
;
A
#
# COMPACT_ATOMS: atom_id res chain seq x y z
N ASP A 1 20.11 12.80 -25.74
CA ASP A 1 18.71 13.01 -25.29
C ASP A 1 18.56 12.82 -23.80
N TYR A 2 17.98 13.82 -23.11
CA TYR A 2 17.75 13.75 -21.65
C TYR A 2 16.63 12.78 -21.27
N GLU A 3 15.64 12.58 -22.16
CA GLU A 3 14.54 11.64 -21.96
C GLU A 3 15.05 10.20 -21.80
N VAL A 4 16.02 9.80 -22.62
CA VAL A 4 16.66 8.47 -22.55
C VAL A 4 17.43 8.29 -21.25
N VAL A 5 18.13 9.34 -20.79
CA VAL A 5 18.86 9.29 -19.51
C VAL A 5 17.89 9.19 -18.34
N LEU A 6 16.85 10.04 -18.30
CA LEU A 6 15.87 10.06 -17.21
C LEU A 6 15.07 8.75 -17.12
N SER A 7 14.61 8.21 -18.24
CA SER A 7 13.92 6.91 -18.29
C SER A 7 14.81 5.76 -17.82
N LYS A 8 16.11 5.78 -18.17
CA LYS A 8 17.08 4.79 -17.67
C LYS A 8 17.28 4.89 -16.15
N LEU A 9 17.34 6.11 -15.60
CA LEU A 9 17.40 6.31 -14.15
C LEU A 9 16.12 5.81 -13.48
N ASP A 10 14.95 6.15 -14.03
CA ASP A 10 13.66 5.74 -13.48
C ASP A 10 13.52 4.21 -13.43
N GLU A 11 13.93 3.51 -14.50
CA GLU A 11 13.96 2.05 -14.54
C GLU A 11 14.93 1.47 -13.48
N SER A 12 16.08 2.10 -13.27
CA SER A 12 17.04 1.68 -12.25
C SER A 12 16.52 1.86 -10.83
N ILE A 13 15.79 2.95 -10.57
CA ILE A 13 15.12 3.23 -9.29
C ILE A 13 14.04 2.18 -9.05
N ARG A 14 13.15 1.96 -10.03
CA ARG A 14 12.08 0.97 -9.95
C ARG A 14 12.62 -0.44 -9.67
N LYS A 15 13.69 -0.83 -10.35
CA LYS A 15 14.34 -2.14 -10.13
C LYS A 15 14.94 -2.26 -8.73
N ALA A 16 15.53 -1.19 -8.20
CA ALA A 16 16.08 -1.18 -6.85
C ALA A 16 14.98 -1.17 -5.77
N GLU A 17 13.86 -0.49 -5.99
CA GLU A 17 12.67 -0.54 -5.13
C GLU A 17 12.07 -1.95 -5.08
N LEU A 18 11.95 -2.63 -6.23
CA LEU A 18 11.49 -4.02 -6.31
C LEU A 18 12.41 -4.97 -5.54
N ARG A 19 13.74 -4.80 -5.67
CA ARG A 19 14.71 -5.59 -4.90
C ARG A 19 14.57 -5.36 -3.40
N LEU A 20 14.36 -4.12 -2.97
CA LEU A 20 14.18 -3.76 -1.57
C LEU A 20 12.89 -4.39 -1.00
N ALA A 21 11.79 -4.33 -1.75
CA ALA A 21 10.52 -4.97 -1.39
C ALA A 21 10.68 -6.50 -1.24
N ASP A 22 11.37 -7.15 -2.19
CA ASP A 22 11.65 -8.59 -2.13
C ASP A 22 12.55 -8.98 -0.93
N ILE A 23 13.56 -8.16 -0.60
CA ILE A 23 14.40 -8.38 0.59
C ILE A 23 13.56 -8.30 1.87
N ARG A 24 12.70 -7.28 2.00
CA ARG A 24 11.81 -7.11 3.17
C ARG A 24 10.80 -8.26 3.29
N LEU A 25 10.26 -8.74 2.18
CA LEU A 25 9.38 -9.91 2.17
C LEU A 25 10.10 -11.17 2.65
N ARG A 26 11.34 -11.40 2.21
CA ARG A 26 12.15 -12.55 2.65
C ARG A 26 12.50 -12.48 4.13
N GLU A 27 12.81 -11.30 4.66
CA GLU A 27 13.06 -11.11 6.09
C GLU A 27 11.82 -11.45 6.95
N ARG A 28 10.63 -10.98 6.55
CA ARG A 28 9.37 -11.30 7.24
C ARG A 28 9.09 -12.79 7.20
N LYS A 29 9.19 -13.42 6.02
CA LYS A 29 9.01 -14.87 5.84
C LYS A 29 9.97 -15.66 6.72
N TYR A 30 11.25 -15.31 6.71
CA TYR A 30 12.26 -15.98 7.54
C TYR A 30 11.94 -15.83 9.04
N THR A 31 11.53 -14.64 9.48
CA THR A 31 11.20 -14.39 10.89
C THR A 31 10.01 -15.25 11.35
N ILE A 32 8.93 -15.27 10.58
CA ILE A 32 7.72 -16.06 10.88
C ILE A 32 8.05 -17.56 10.85
N VAL A 33 8.68 -18.03 9.78
CA VAL A 33 9.04 -19.44 9.59
C VAL A 33 9.98 -19.90 10.72
N SER A 34 10.99 -19.10 11.08
CA SER A 34 11.89 -19.43 12.20
C SER A 34 11.16 -19.53 13.55
N LEU A 35 10.16 -18.68 13.80
CA LEU A 35 9.32 -18.76 15.01
C LEU A 35 8.53 -20.06 15.05
N ILE A 36 7.90 -20.45 13.94
CA ILE A 36 7.12 -21.68 13.84
C ILE A 36 8.01 -22.91 14.08
N TYR A 37 9.15 -23.01 13.40
CA TYR A 37 10.05 -24.16 13.54
C TYR A 37 10.68 -24.26 14.94
N THR A 38 11.07 -23.12 15.54
CA THR A 38 11.63 -23.11 16.91
C THR A 38 10.57 -23.46 17.96
N ALA A 39 9.34 -22.97 17.81
CA ALA A 39 8.22 -23.34 18.68
C ALA A 39 7.86 -24.83 18.56
N PHE A 40 7.80 -25.37 17.34
CA PHE A 40 7.56 -26.80 17.11
C PHE A 40 8.68 -27.68 17.69
N GLY A 41 9.94 -27.34 17.42
CA GLY A 41 11.09 -28.07 17.97
C GLY A 41 11.11 -28.04 19.50
N TYR A 42 10.78 -26.91 20.11
CA TYR A 42 10.66 -26.79 21.57
C TYR A 42 9.50 -27.63 22.12
N ALA A 43 8.34 -27.65 21.46
CA ALA A 43 7.22 -28.50 21.85
C ALA A 43 7.57 -30.00 21.81
N VAL A 44 8.29 -30.45 20.78
CA VAL A 44 8.82 -31.83 20.67
C VAL A 44 9.84 -32.12 21.77
N TYR A 45 10.74 -31.18 22.06
CA TYR A 45 11.71 -31.31 23.15
C TYR A 45 10.99 -31.46 24.50
N VAL A 46 10.03 -30.59 24.81
CA VAL A 46 9.24 -30.66 26.04
C VAL A 46 8.43 -31.97 26.10
N ALA A 47 7.80 -32.41 25.02
CA ALA A 47 7.07 -33.68 24.98
C ALA A 47 8.00 -34.88 25.22
N SER A 48 9.16 -34.93 24.56
CA SER A 48 10.14 -36.02 24.78
C SER A 48 10.73 -35.99 26.18
N TYR A 49 11.00 -34.81 26.74
CA TYR A 49 11.42 -34.60 28.12
C TYR A 49 10.36 -35.10 29.12
N LEU A 50 9.09 -34.74 28.93
CA LEU A 50 7.96 -35.20 29.75
C LEU A 50 7.76 -36.72 29.65
N LEU A 51 7.93 -37.33 28.48
CA LEU A 51 7.83 -38.78 28.31
C LEU A 51 9.03 -39.52 28.94
N TYR A 52 10.21 -38.93 28.89
CA TYR A 52 11.45 -39.54 29.38
C TYR A 52 11.63 -39.39 30.91
N LEU A 53 11.33 -38.23 31.48
CA LEU A 53 11.45 -37.96 32.92
C LEU A 53 10.25 -38.42 33.75
N ARG A 54 9.14 -38.77 33.11
CA ARG A 54 8.04 -39.47 33.79
C ARG A 54 8.41 -40.91 34.16
N ARG A 55 9.56 -41.43 33.71
CA ARG A 55 10.14 -42.67 34.23
C ARG A 55 11.01 -42.37 35.45
N PRO A 56 10.61 -42.79 36.67
CA PRO A 56 11.43 -42.58 37.85
C PRO A 56 12.63 -43.54 37.80
N GLY A 57 13.81 -43.02 37.48
CA GLY A 57 15.09 -43.72 37.56
C GLY A 57 16.11 -42.84 38.30
N GLN A 58 16.91 -43.43 39.18
CA GLN A 58 17.98 -42.73 39.90
C GLN A 58 19.08 -42.36 38.90
N ASP A 59 19.02 -41.15 38.37
CA ASP A 59 19.97 -40.66 37.36
C ASP A 59 21.31 -40.29 38.00
N THR A 60 22.41 -40.65 37.34
CA THR A 60 23.75 -40.14 37.70
C THR A 60 23.88 -38.65 37.32
N PRO A 61 24.71 -37.85 38.02
CA PRO A 61 24.83 -36.41 37.76
C PRO A 61 25.18 -36.05 36.30
N SER A 62 25.96 -36.89 35.62
CA SER A 62 26.30 -36.72 34.20
C SER A 62 25.09 -36.88 33.27
N GLN A 63 24.21 -37.85 33.55
CA GLN A 63 22.97 -38.07 32.81
C GLN A 63 21.98 -36.92 33.03
N TRP A 64 21.95 -36.33 34.24
CA TRP A 64 21.14 -35.14 34.51
C TRP A 64 21.63 -33.91 33.75
N ILE A 65 22.94 -33.63 33.73
CA ILE A 65 23.52 -32.52 32.95
C ILE A 65 23.23 -32.68 31.45
N ALA A 66 23.36 -33.90 30.92
CA ALA A 66 23.04 -34.19 29.53
C ALA A 66 21.55 -33.94 29.19
N LYS A 67 20.63 -34.13 30.14
CA LYS A 67 19.20 -33.83 29.96
C LYS A 67 18.90 -32.33 29.94
N VAL A 68 19.58 -31.55 30.78
CA VAL A 68 19.34 -30.11 30.95
C VAL A 68 20.14 -29.25 29.97
N ALA A 69 21.30 -29.72 29.49
CA ALA A 69 22.15 -28.95 28.58
C ALA A 69 21.42 -28.50 27.28
N PRO A 70 20.61 -29.33 26.60
CA PRO A 70 19.84 -28.88 25.43
C PRO A 70 18.84 -27.77 25.75
N LEU A 71 18.23 -27.77 26.95
CA LEU A 71 17.28 -26.74 27.37
C LEU A 71 17.93 -25.35 27.43
N VAL A 72 19.21 -25.28 27.78
CA VAL A 72 19.95 -24.01 27.88
C VAL A 72 20.68 -23.67 26.58
N LEU A 73 21.29 -24.66 25.92
CA LEU A 73 22.07 -24.44 24.70
C LEU A 73 21.21 -24.07 23.50
N ILE A 74 20.03 -24.69 23.35
CA ILE A 74 19.13 -24.44 22.22
C ILE A 74 18.62 -22.98 22.17
N PRO A 75 18.07 -22.37 23.25
CA PRO A 75 17.61 -20.98 23.20
C PRO A 75 18.75 -19.99 23.01
N VAL A 76 19.93 -20.25 23.60
CA VAL A 76 21.13 -19.42 23.39
C VAL A 76 21.55 -19.46 21.92
N PHE A 77 21.64 -20.64 21.33
CA PHE A 77 21.98 -20.80 19.91
C PHE A 77 20.95 -20.14 18.98
N ILE A 78 19.65 -20.33 19.24
CA ILE A 78 18.56 -19.69 18.47
C ILE A 78 18.65 -18.17 18.55
N TYR A 79 18.93 -17.62 19.74
CA TYR A 79 19.10 -16.17 19.92
C TYR A 79 20.25 -15.64 19.06
N PHE A 80 21.42 -16.28 19.13
CA PHE A 80 22.58 -15.87 18.33
C PHE A 80 22.32 -15.99 16.83
N LEU A 81 21.71 -17.08 16.38
CA LEU A 81 21.36 -17.28 14.97
C LEU A 81 20.39 -16.20 14.47
N LYS A 82 19.35 -15.89 15.26
CA LYS A 82 18.40 -14.82 14.94
C LYS A 82 19.06 -13.44 14.91
N SER A 83 19.91 -13.16 15.89
CA SER A 83 20.64 -11.89 15.96
C SER A 83 21.56 -11.71 14.76
N PHE A 84 22.30 -12.76 14.39
CA PHE A 84 23.19 -12.76 13.23
C PHE A 84 22.42 -12.52 11.92
N ILE A 85 21.31 -13.22 11.73
CA ILE A 85 20.50 -13.11 10.51
C ILE A 85 19.88 -11.72 10.40
N ARG A 86 19.28 -11.21 11.49
CA ARG A 86 18.78 -9.84 11.55
C ARG A 86 19.89 -8.85 11.18
N PHE A 87 21.04 -8.93 11.83
CA PHE A 87 22.17 -8.05 11.54
C PHE A 87 22.60 -8.10 10.07
N TRP A 88 22.69 -9.30 9.49
CA TRP A 88 23.07 -9.45 8.08
C TRP A 88 22.04 -8.83 7.13
N PHE A 89 20.74 -9.07 7.35
CA PHE A 89 19.67 -8.47 6.56
C PHE A 89 19.62 -6.95 6.72
N THR A 90 19.74 -6.43 7.95
CA THR A 90 19.81 -4.99 8.21
C THR A 90 21.00 -4.35 7.50
N ARG A 91 22.19 -4.97 7.59
CA ARG A 91 23.40 -4.47 6.91
C ARG A 91 23.21 -4.47 5.40
N LYS A 92 22.57 -5.50 4.84
CA LYS A 92 22.27 -5.58 3.41
C LYS A 92 21.24 -4.54 2.97
N GLN A 93 20.20 -4.31 3.76
CA GLN A 93 19.17 -3.32 3.48
C GLN A 93 19.73 -1.90 3.44
N VAL A 94 20.59 -1.54 4.40
CA VAL A 94 21.22 -0.21 4.47
C VAL A 94 22.06 0.09 3.23
N SER A 95 22.76 -0.92 2.68
CA SER A 95 23.53 -0.75 1.45
C SER A 95 22.64 -0.45 0.23
N GLU A 96 21.52 -1.15 0.10
CA GLU A 96 20.58 -0.97 -1.02
C GLU A 96 19.81 0.36 -0.91
N GLU A 97 19.42 0.74 0.31
CA GLU A 97 18.81 2.05 0.59
C GLU A 97 19.77 3.20 0.24
N GLY A 98 21.06 3.06 0.59
CA GLY A 98 22.10 4.01 0.17
C GLY A 98 22.18 4.16 -1.35
N HIS A 99 22.17 3.05 -2.10
CA HIS A 99 22.20 3.09 -3.56
C HIS A 99 20.94 3.75 -4.16
N LEU A 100 19.75 3.48 -3.61
CA LEU A 100 18.51 4.15 -4.01
C LEU A 100 18.55 5.67 -3.78
N THR A 101 19.08 6.10 -2.64
CA THR A 101 19.22 7.53 -2.34
C THR A 101 20.17 8.21 -3.32
N HIS A 102 21.26 7.54 -3.71
CA HIS A 102 22.19 8.04 -4.72
C HIS A 102 21.54 8.18 -6.10
N LEU A 103 20.81 7.16 -6.58
CA LEU A 103 20.11 7.23 -7.88
C LEU A 103 19.07 8.36 -7.93
N ARG A 104 18.29 8.54 -6.85
CA ARG A 104 17.33 9.64 -6.75
C ARG A 104 18.02 11.00 -6.71
N ALA A 105 19.19 11.10 -6.07
CA ALA A 105 19.99 12.32 -6.10
C ALA A 105 20.49 12.62 -7.52
N GLU A 106 20.98 11.62 -8.26
CA GLU A 106 21.40 11.76 -9.66
C GLU A 106 20.24 12.18 -10.57
N GLN A 107 19.04 11.62 -10.37
CA GLN A 107 17.85 12.03 -11.11
C GLN A 107 17.53 13.51 -10.87
N LYS A 108 17.56 13.97 -9.61
CA LYS A 108 17.33 15.38 -9.26
C LYS A 108 18.34 16.30 -9.91
N THR A 109 19.64 15.97 -9.85
CA THR A 109 20.68 16.81 -10.45
C THR A 109 20.54 16.89 -11.97
N LYS A 110 20.17 15.80 -12.65
CA LYS A 110 19.91 15.80 -14.09
C LYS A 110 18.69 16.62 -14.48
N VAL A 111 17.62 16.56 -13.69
CA VAL A 111 16.44 17.42 -13.88
C VAL A 111 16.79 18.89 -13.68
N GLU A 112 17.61 19.22 -12.68
CA GLU A 112 18.09 20.60 -12.48
C GLU A 112 18.97 21.10 -13.63
N GLU A 113 19.85 20.25 -14.15
CA GLU A 113 20.67 20.55 -15.31
C GLU A 113 19.79 20.85 -16.54
N LEU A 114 18.76 20.02 -16.77
CA LEU A 114 17.79 20.24 -17.83
C LEU A 114 17.05 21.58 -17.64
N LYS A 115 16.52 21.87 -16.44
CA LYS A 115 15.82 23.12 -16.14
C LYS A 115 16.69 24.37 -16.35
N LYS A 116 18.00 24.27 -16.07
CA LYS A 116 18.95 25.37 -16.36
C LYS A 116 19.12 25.57 -17.86
N LYS A 117 19.31 24.49 -18.63
CA LYS A 117 19.52 24.55 -20.09
C LYS A 117 18.27 24.97 -20.87
N THR A 118 17.09 24.58 -20.43
CA THR A 118 15.82 24.97 -21.07
C THR A 118 15.33 26.36 -20.66
N ALA A 119 16.17 27.15 -19.97
CA ALA A 119 15.84 28.45 -19.39
C ALA A 119 14.55 28.44 -18.53
N TYR A 120 14.14 27.27 -18.03
CA TYR A 120 12.89 27.06 -17.28
C TYR A 120 12.79 27.99 -16.07
N TYR A 121 13.87 28.13 -15.29
CA TYR A 121 13.86 29.03 -14.14
C TYR A 121 13.75 30.50 -14.55
N SER A 122 14.35 30.88 -15.68
CA SER A 122 14.30 32.25 -16.20
C SER A 122 12.88 32.59 -16.65
N THR A 123 12.26 31.73 -17.47
CA THR A 123 10.88 31.91 -17.95
C THR A 123 9.89 31.87 -16.80
N ARG A 124 10.03 30.92 -15.86
CA ARG A 124 9.17 30.83 -14.68
C ARG A 124 9.27 32.07 -13.79
N ASN A 125 10.49 32.54 -13.46
CA ASN A 125 10.67 33.74 -12.62
C ASN A 125 10.09 34.99 -13.28
N LEU A 126 10.19 35.11 -14.61
CA LEU A 126 9.56 36.21 -15.33
C LEU A 126 8.03 36.12 -15.26
N LEU A 127 7.48 34.92 -15.47
CA LEU A 127 6.04 34.66 -15.39
C LEU A 127 5.51 34.94 -13.97
N GLU A 128 6.21 34.51 -12.94
CA GLU A 128 5.83 34.72 -11.53
C GLU A 128 5.80 36.21 -11.12
N ARG A 129 6.59 37.06 -11.79
CA ARG A 129 6.63 38.51 -11.54
C ARG A 129 5.50 39.29 -12.21
N TYR A 130 5.04 38.84 -13.37
CA TYR A 130 4.13 39.61 -14.23
C TYR A 130 2.78 38.94 -14.47
N ASP A 131 2.65 37.66 -14.15
CA ASP A 131 1.39 36.92 -14.22
C ASP A 131 0.86 36.64 -12.79
N PRO A 132 -0.18 37.38 -12.33
CA PRO A 132 -0.77 37.16 -11.01
C PRO A 132 -1.41 35.76 -10.88
N VAL A 133 -1.82 35.11 -11.97
CA VAL A 133 -2.38 33.74 -11.96
C VAL A 133 -1.32 32.70 -11.61
N THR A 134 -0.11 32.86 -12.15
CA THR A 134 1.03 31.98 -11.84
C THR A 134 1.48 32.12 -10.37
N ARG A 135 1.41 33.33 -9.80
CA ARG A 135 1.70 33.58 -8.38
C ARG A 135 0.66 32.94 -7.45
N SER A 136 -0.61 32.96 -7.86
CA SER A 136 -1.74 32.36 -7.14
C SER A 136 -1.63 30.83 -7.13
N THR A 137 -1.39 30.20 -8.28
CA THR A 137 -1.25 28.72 -8.39
C THR A 137 -0.09 28.12 -7.58
N ILE A 138 1.00 28.87 -7.37
CA ILE A 138 2.11 28.43 -6.49
C ILE A 138 1.76 28.60 -5.00
N SER A 139 0.90 29.57 -4.67
CA SER A 139 0.45 29.86 -3.29
C SER A 139 -0.75 28.98 -2.88
N ASP A 140 -1.64 28.67 -3.82
CA ASP A 140 -2.88 27.91 -3.65
C ASP A 140 -2.65 26.39 -3.63
N GLY A 141 -1.43 25.93 -3.92
CA GLY A 141 -0.97 24.60 -3.51
C GLY A 141 -0.95 24.40 -1.99
N SER A 142 -1.25 25.45 -1.23
CA SER A 142 -1.38 25.45 0.23
C SER A 142 -2.62 26.21 0.74
N SER A 143 -3.75 26.27 0.04
CA SER A 143 -5.06 26.58 0.69
C SER A 143 -6.25 26.62 -0.27
N SER A 144 -7.28 25.84 0.07
CA SER A 144 -8.71 26.19 0.01
C SER A 144 -9.33 26.55 -1.35
N GLY A 145 -10.04 25.58 -1.94
CA GLY A 145 -11.01 25.84 -3.01
C GLY A 145 -12.42 26.10 -2.46
N ASP A 146 -12.92 27.32 -2.66
CA ASP A 146 -14.33 27.71 -2.55
C ASP A 146 -14.79 28.34 -3.88
N GLY A 147 -15.99 27.97 -4.33
CA GLY A 147 -16.91 28.91 -4.97
C GLY A 147 -16.81 29.26 -6.46
N SER A 148 -17.59 28.52 -7.26
CA SER A 148 -18.65 29.07 -8.13
C SER A 148 -18.33 29.71 -9.50
N GLY A 149 -18.90 29.11 -10.58
CA GLY A 149 -19.81 29.85 -11.48
C GLY A 149 -19.45 30.10 -12.96
N LYS A 150 -20.16 29.37 -13.84
CA LYS A 150 -20.84 29.79 -15.11
C LYS A 150 -20.13 29.89 -16.48
N GLY A 151 -20.65 29.07 -17.43
CA GLY A 151 -21.01 29.39 -18.84
C GLY A 151 -19.88 29.30 -19.90
N ARG A 152 -20.03 28.83 -21.16
CA ARG A 152 -21.15 28.57 -22.11
C ARG A 152 -20.67 27.64 -23.28
N ARG A 153 -21.54 26.70 -23.73
CA ARG A 153 -21.94 26.22 -25.12
C ARG A 153 -20.92 26.13 -26.31
N PRO A 154 -21.26 25.49 -27.48
CA PRO A 154 -21.94 24.19 -27.76
C PRO A 154 -21.39 23.39 -28.99
N GLN A 155 -22.00 22.22 -29.29
CA GLN A 155 -22.08 21.48 -30.59
C GLN A 155 -20.80 20.73 -31.06
N SER A 156 -20.82 19.55 -31.71
CA SER A 156 -21.79 18.88 -32.59
C SER A 156 -21.40 17.41 -32.92
N ALA A 157 -22.38 16.65 -33.41
CA ALA A 157 -22.31 15.42 -34.25
C ALA A 157 -21.86 14.10 -33.57
N GLY A 158 -22.49 12.94 -33.75
CA GLY A 158 -23.63 12.49 -34.54
C GLY A 158 -23.46 10.98 -34.84
N LYS A 159 -24.58 10.21 -34.82
CA LYS A 159 -24.82 8.95 -35.57
C LYS A 159 -24.01 7.69 -35.17
N ASP A 160 -24.49 6.44 -35.14
CA ASP A 160 -25.69 5.71 -35.63
C ASP A 160 -25.87 4.37 -34.86
N GLY A 161 -27.06 3.77 -34.91
CA GLY A 161 -27.27 2.30 -34.88
C GLY A 161 -28.12 1.70 -33.74
N GLY A 162 -29.41 1.42 -33.99
CA GLY A 162 -30.33 0.66 -33.11
C GLY A 162 -30.27 -0.88 -33.31
N PRO A 163 -31.32 -1.69 -32.99
CA PRO A 163 -32.63 -1.35 -32.40
C PRO A 163 -33.20 -2.31 -31.31
N SER A 164 -34.40 -1.95 -30.82
CA SER A 164 -35.50 -2.80 -30.30
C SER A 164 -35.64 -3.09 -28.80
N ALA A 165 -36.47 -2.23 -28.19
CA ALA A 165 -37.69 -2.48 -27.40
C ALA A 165 -38.04 -3.91 -26.90
N TYR A 166 -38.35 -4.01 -25.60
CA TYR A 166 -39.63 -4.50 -25.06
C TYR A 166 -39.92 -3.81 -23.70
N PRO A 167 -41.19 -3.68 -23.26
CA PRO A 167 -41.62 -2.83 -22.14
C PRO A 167 -41.95 -3.61 -20.86
N GLY A 168 -41.90 -2.92 -19.73
CA GLY A 168 -42.80 -3.15 -18.59
C GLY A 168 -42.39 -4.22 -17.57
N GLY A 169 -41.84 -3.77 -16.44
CA GLY A 169 -41.80 -4.50 -15.17
C GLY A 169 -41.09 -3.66 -14.09
N PRO A 170 -41.61 -3.56 -12.86
CA PRO A 170 -40.92 -2.86 -11.78
C PRO A 170 -39.68 -3.66 -11.36
N PRO A 171 -38.51 -3.04 -11.13
CA PRO A 171 -37.34 -3.79 -10.71
C PRO A 171 -37.50 -4.26 -9.26
N SER A 172 -37.46 -5.57 -9.07
CA SER A 172 -37.33 -6.24 -7.77
C SER A 172 -36.09 -5.74 -7.02
N PRO A 173 -36.12 -5.67 -5.68
CA PRO A 173 -34.96 -5.24 -4.90
C PRO A 173 -33.83 -6.24 -5.07
N THR A 174 -32.68 -5.76 -5.56
CA THR A 174 -31.43 -6.52 -5.62
C THR A 174 -31.10 -7.00 -4.22
N GLN A 175 -31.11 -8.32 -4.00
CA GLN A 175 -30.65 -8.93 -2.76
C GLN A 175 -29.22 -8.47 -2.50
N MET A 176 -29.00 -7.86 -1.33
CA MET A 176 -27.67 -7.74 -0.75
C MET A 176 -27.15 -9.16 -0.55
N THR A 177 -26.22 -9.58 -1.40
CA THR A 177 -25.33 -10.69 -1.05
C THR A 177 -24.57 -10.25 0.19
N SER A 178 -24.86 -10.89 1.32
CA SER A 178 -24.02 -10.80 2.52
C SER A 178 -22.56 -11.04 2.09
N PRO A 179 -21.58 -10.27 2.62
CA PRO A 179 -20.18 -10.55 2.34
C PRO A 179 -19.90 -12.03 2.66
N PRO A 180 -19.18 -12.78 1.81
CA PRO A 180 -18.80 -14.14 2.15
C PRO A 180 -18.08 -14.14 3.50
N GLU A 181 -18.42 -15.08 4.38
CA GLU A 181 -17.78 -15.21 5.69
C GLU A 181 -16.25 -15.24 5.51
N ARG A 182 -15.57 -14.25 6.11
CA ARG A 182 -14.12 -14.09 6.03
C ARG A 182 -13.45 -15.32 6.66
N GLN A 183 -12.73 -16.09 5.87
CA GLN A 183 -12.05 -17.29 6.37
C GLN A 183 -10.70 -16.92 6.99
N TRP A 184 -10.18 -17.79 7.86
CA TRP A 184 -8.92 -17.53 8.59
C TRP A 184 -7.70 -17.34 7.66
N TYR A 185 -7.75 -17.89 6.44
CA TYR A 185 -6.70 -17.69 5.44
C TYR A 185 -6.79 -16.31 4.78
N ASP A 186 -7.95 -15.66 4.74
CA ASP A 186 -8.06 -14.28 4.23
C ASP A 186 -7.21 -13.34 5.09
N LYS A 187 -7.17 -13.55 6.42
CA LYS A 187 -6.28 -12.82 7.34
C LYS A 187 -4.80 -13.08 7.06
N LEU A 188 -4.45 -14.28 6.60
CA LEU A 188 -3.07 -14.62 6.24
C LEU A 188 -2.68 -13.97 4.90
N VAL A 189 -3.61 -13.96 3.93
CA VAL A 189 -3.44 -13.26 2.65
C VAL A 189 -3.30 -11.75 2.89
N ASP A 190 -4.16 -11.16 3.71
CA ASP A 190 -4.10 -9.74 4.09
C ASP A 190 -2.78 -9.37 4.78
N LEU A 191 -2.27 -10.24 5.67
CA LEU A 191 -0.98 -10.07 6.34
C LEU A 191 0.23 -10.23 5.39
N ILE A 192 0.09 -11.04 4.35
CA ILE A 192 1.11 -11.25 3.31
C ILE A 192 1.12 -10.08 2.30
N VAL A 193 -0.04 -9.46 2.05
CA VAL A 193 -0.23 -8.39 1.06
C VAL A 193 0.11 -7.00 1.63
N GLY A 194 -0.05 -6.75 2.94
CA GLY A 194 0.56 -5.61 3.63
C GLY A 194 -0.38 -4.48 4.04
N GLU A 195 -0.23 -4.04 5.29
CA GLU A 195 -1.08 -3.09 6.04
C GLU A 195 -1.20 -1.66 5.48
N GLU A 196 -0.46 -1.25 4.45
CA GLU A 196 -0.62 0.09 3.87
C GLU A 196 -1.71 0.17 2.80
N ALA A 197 -2.06 -0.94 2.15
CA ALA A 197 -3.11 -0.95 1.10
C ALA A 197 -4.52 -1.22 1.66
N VAL A 198 -4.64 -2.05 2.71
CA VAL A 198 -5.94 -2.55 3.20
C VAL A 198 -6.67 -1.53 4.09
N ASN A 199 -5.95 -0.70 4.85
CA ASN A 199 -6.59 0.33 5.68
C ASN A 199 -7.26 1.43 4.82
N ALA A 200 -6.80 1.64 3.58
CA ALA A 200 -7.45 2.55 2.62
C ALA A 200 -8.65 1.92 1.90
N GLU A 201 -8.73 0.59 1.80
CA GLU A 201 -9.85 -0.12 1.16
C GLU A 201 -11.04 -0.38 2.10
N THR A 202 -10.82 -0.43 3.41
CA THR A 202 -11.84 -0.87 4.38
C THR A 202 -12.83 0.24 4.77
N HIS A 203 -12.50 1.53 4.59
CA HIS A 203 -13.33 2.65 5.04
C HIS A 203 -13.93 3.49 3.90
N LYS A 204 -14.33 2.91 2.77
CA LYS A 204 -15.00 3.69 1.72
C LYS A 204 -16.51 3.78 1.97
N TYR A 205 -17.09 4.98 1.83
CA TYR A 205 -18.52 5.20 1.91
C TYR A 205 -19.18 5.05 0.54
N ALA A 206 -20.39 4.52 0.50
CA ALA A 206 -21.19 4.41 -0.72
C ALA A 206 -21.83 5.75 -1.11
N LEU A 207 -21.67 6.16 -2.38
CA LEU A 207 -22.34 7.33 -2.94
C LEU A 207 -23.77 6.97 -3.36
N ILE A 208 -24.73 7.32 -2.51
CA ILE A 208 -26.16 7.08 -2.75
C ILE A 208 -26.85 8.37 -3.21
N CYS A 209 -27.65 8.29 -4.27
CA CYS A 209 -28.39 9.44 -4.79
C CYS A 209 -29.52 9.86 -3.82
N GLY A 210 -29.62 11.14 -3.47
CA GLY A 210 -30.69 11.63 -2.60
C GLY A 210 -32.10 11.63 -3.23
N ARG A 211 -32.20 11.47 -4.56
CA ARG A 211 -33.49 11.43 -5.29
C ARG A 211 -33.92 10.03 -5.67
N CYS A 212 -33.05 9.27 -6.34
CA CYS A 212 -33.38 7.94 -6.86
C CYS A 212 -32.77 6.78 -6.06
N TYR A 213 -32.00 7.07 -5.01
CA TYR A 213 -31.35 6.09 -4.13
C TYR A 213 -30.42 5.08 -4.84
N ALA A 214 -30.06 5.34 -6.10
CA ALA A 214 -29.11 4.52 -6.82
C ALA A 214 -27.70 4.65 -6.22
N HIS A 215 -26.97 3.54 -6.21
CA HIS A 215 -25.55 3.50 -5.89
C HIS A 215 -24.72 3.99 -7.09
N ASN A 216 -23.87 5.01 -6.88
CA ASN A 216 -23.08 5.65 -7.93
C ASN A 216 -21.56 5.51 -7.73
N GLY A 217 -21.12 4.67 -6.78
CA GLY A 217 -19.71 4.40 -6.53
C GLY A 217 -19.32 4.50 -5.05
N LEU A 218 -18.01 4.51 -4.81
CA LEU A 218 -17.39 4.57 -3.49
C LEU A 218 -16.55 5.85 -3.35
N VAL A 219 -16.51 6.43 -2.16
CA VAL A 219 -15.71 7.62 -1.83
C VAL A 219 -14.90 7.40 -0.55
N LEU A 220 -13.74 8.03 -0.42
CA LEU A 220 -12.91 7.96 0.79
C LEU A 220 -13.56 8.75 1.96
N PRO A 221 -13.22 8.42 3.23
CA PRO A 221 -13.71 9.15 4.39
C PRO A 221 -13.46 10.65 4.35
N ASP A 222 -12.28 11.05 3.87
CA ASP A 222 -11.85 12.46 3.87
C ASP A 222 -12.60 13.29 2.81
N GLU A 223 -13.17 12.64 1.80
CA GLU A 223 -13.83 13.28 0.66
C GLU A 223 -15.36 13.30 0.77
N ILE A 224 -15.95 12.50 1.69
CA ILE A 224 -17.42 12.34 1.79
C ILE A 224 -18.15 13.65 2.12
N GLU A 225 -17.50 14.57 2.82
CA GLU A 225 -18.11 15.84 3.21
C GLU A 225 -18.17 16.85 2.07
N THR A 226 -17.16 16.83 1.18
CA THR A 226 -16.96 17.81 0.12
C THR A 226 -17.38 17.32 -1.26
N ILE A 227 -17.59 16.01 -1.43
CA ILE A 227 -17.98 15.44 -2.72
C ILE A 227 -19.37 15.92 -3.15
N GLN A 228 -19.45 16.43 -4.38
CA GLN A 228 -20.70 16.74 -5.06
C GLN A 228 -20.72 16.03 -6.41
N TYR A 229 -21.86 15.51 -6.82
CA TYR A 229 -21.95 14.76 -8.08
C TYR A 229 -23.35 14.81 -8.68
N THR A 230 -23.42 14.72 -10.00
CA THR A 230 -24.69 14.53 -10.71
C THR A 230 -24.93 13.05 -10.91
N CYS A 231 -26.08 12.53 -10.44
CA CYS A 231 -26.40 11.11 -10.57
C CYS A 231 -26.60 10.74 -12.05
N PRO A 232 -25.83 9.79 -12.61
CA PRO A 232 -25.97 9.35 -14.00
C PRO A 232 -27.29 8.63 -14.31
N LYS A 233 -28.05 8.22 -13.27
CA LYS A 233 -29.32 7.51 -13.44
C LYS A 233 -30.53 8.44 -13.53
N CYS A 234 -30.54 9.55 -12.78
CA CYS A 234 -31.70 10.46 -12.72
C CYS A 234 -31.36 11.95 -12.96
N ASN A 235 -30.09 12.26 -13.25
CA ASN A 235 -29.56 13.61 -13.44
C ASN A 235 -29.78 14.58 -12.26
N TYR A 236 -30.09 14.06 -11.08
CA TYR A 236 -30.15 14.87 -9.86
C TYR A 236 -28.76 15.25 -9.38
N PHE A 237 -28.54 16.54 -9.12
CA PHE A 237 -27.32 17.04 -8.51
C PHE A 237 -27.38 16.80 -7.00
N ASN A 238 -26.46 15.98 -6.50
CA ASN A 238 -26.26 15.70 -5.08
C ASN A 238 -25.20 16.66 -4.54
N PRO A 239 -25.57 17.67 -3.72
CA PRO A 239 -24.64 18.63 -3.15
C PRO A 239 -23.75 17.99 -2.07
N SER A 240 -22.68 18.69 -1.71
CA SER A 240 -21.83 18.35 -0.57
C SER A 240 -22.61 18.32 0.74
N ARG A 241 -22.07 17.65 1.76
CA ARG A 241 -22.65 17.62 3.11
C ARG A 241 -22.21 18.80 3.98
N LYS A 242 -21.18 19.52 3.54
CA LYS A 242 -20.81 20.85 4.03
C LYS A 242 -21.74 21.93 3.49
#